data_AF-A0A183L2Y6-F1
#
_entry.id   AF-A0A183L2Y6-F1
#
_cell.length_a   1.000
_cell.length_b   1.000
_cell.length_c   1.000
_cell.angle_alpha   90.00
_cell.angle_beta   90.00
_cell.angle_gamma   90.00
#
_symmetry.space_group_name_H-M   'P 1'
#
loop_
_entity.id
_entity.type
_entity.pdbx_description
1 polymer ?
#
loop_
_entity_poly.entity_id
_entity_poly.type
_entity_poly.pdbx_seq_one_letter_code
_entity_poly.pdbx_strand_id
1 'polypeptide(L)' 'TFCKLGITVSKILAPIIIRRLTKTRELQTRENQAGFRPGRGCIDHIFTIRQILEHRHTY' A
#
# COMPACT_ATOMS: atom_id res chain seq x y z
N THR A 1 -27.48 -1.42 -17.88
CA THR A 1 -27.13 0.03 -17.71
C THR A 1 -26.74 0.37 -16.28
N PHE A 2 -27.50 -0.04 -15.26
CA PHE A 2 -27.25 0.26 -13.83
C PHE A 2 -25.88 -0.21 -13.29
N CYS A 3 -25.46 -1.44 -13.59
CA CYS A 3 -24.15 -1.97 -13.17
C CYS A 3 -22.96 -1.16 -13.75
N LYS A 4 -23.12 -0.63 -14.98
CA LYS A 4 -22.10 0.18 -15.67
C LYS A 4 -21.99 1.59 -15.06
N LEU A 5 -23.10 2.15 -14.59
CA LEU A 5 -23.13 3.39 -13.81
C LEU A 5 -22.44 3.20 -12.44
N GLY A 6 -22.74 2.10 -11.74
CA GLY A 6 -22.08 1.75 -10.47
C GLY A 6 -20.56 1.65 -10.58
N ILE A 7 -20.05 0.95 -11.61
CA ILE A 7 -18.61 0.86 -11.89
C ILE A 7 -17.99 2.23 -12.15
N THR A 8 -18.71 3.12 -12.84
CA THR A 8 -18.22 4.47 -13.16
C THR A 8 -18.15 5.35 -11.91
N VAL A 9 -19.18 5.31 -11.07
CA VAL A 9 -19.20 6.05 -9.79
C VAL A 9 -18.09 5.58 -8.86
N SER A 10 -17.87 4.26 -8.74
CA SER A 10 -16.80 3.71 -7.90
C SER A 10 -15.40 4.11 -8.38
N LYS A 11 -15.17 4.17 -9.71
CA LYS A 11 -13.89 4.62 -10.28
C LYS A 11 -13.57 6.09 -10.00
N ILE A 12 -14.58 6.92 -9.73
CA ILE A 12 -14.41 8.32 -9.34
C ILE A 12 -14.26 8.45 -7.82
N LEU A 13 -15.10 7.73 -7.06
CA LEU A 13 -15.10 7.82 -5.60
C LEU A 13 -13.84 7.24 -4.97
N ALA A 14 -13.35 6.10 -5.48
CA ALA A 14 -12.16 5.42 -4.96
C ALA A 14 -10.90 6.32 -4.94
N PRO A 15 -10.48 6.99 -6.03
CA PRO A 15 -9.28 7.85 -5.99
C PRO A 15 -9.47 9.06 -5.07
N ILE A 16 -10.69 9.59 -4.91
CA ILE A 16 -10.98 10.68 -3.97
C ILE A 16 -10.73 10.21 -2.53
N ILE A 17 -11.25 9.03 -2.16
CA ILE A 17 -11.05 8.44 -0.84
C ILE A 17 -9.57 8.14 -0.61
N ILE A 18 -8.91 7.48 -1.57
CA ILE A 18 -7.47 7.16 -1.50
C ILE A 18 -6.66 8.43 -1.26
N ARG A 19 -6.86 9.48 -2.06
CA ARG A 19 -6.11 10.74 -1.94
C ARG A 19 -6.25 11.39 -0.56
N ARG A 20 -7.42 11.28 0.07
CA ARG A 20 -7.66 11.79 1.43
C ARG A 20 -6.96 10.94 2.50
N LEU A 21 -6.93 9.63 2.32
CA LEU A 21 -6.37 8.70 3.30
C LEU A 21 -4.86 8.49 3.18
N THR A 22 -4.27 8.67 1.99
CA THR A 22 -2.86 8.35 1.72
C THR A 22 -1.92 9.02 2.71
N LYS A 23 -2.10 10.31 3.03
CA LYS A 23 -1.20 11.03 3.94
C LYS A 23 -1.16 10.38 5.33
N THR A 24 -2.32 10.13 5.91
CA THR A 24 -2.43 9.50 7.23
C THR A 24 -1.93 8.06 7.20
N ARG A 25 -2.29 7.31 6.15
CA ARG A 25 -1.79 5.95 5.95
C ARG A 25 -0.26 5.92 5.93
N GLU A 26 0.40 6.77 5.15
CA GLU A 26 1.87 6.79 5.06
C GLU A 26 2.53 7.07 6.41
N LEU A 27 1.92 7.91 7.25
CA LEU A 27 2.45 8.21 8.60
C LEU A 27 2.24 7.08 9.61
N GLN A 28 1.16 6.32 9.48
CA GLN A 28 0.81 5.25 10.42
C GLN A 28 1.39 3.89 10.04
N THR A 29 1.74 3.70 8.77
CA THR A 29 2.21 2.42 8.26
C THR A 29 3.66 2.19 8.68
N ARG A 30 3.99 0.96 9.11
CA ARG A 30 5.39 0.60 9.46
C ARG A 30 6.30 0.68 8.22
N GLU A 31 7.57 1.06 8.42
CA GLU A 31 8.53 1.22 7.32
C GLU A 31 8.78 -0.06 6.51
N ASN A 32 8.71 -1.21 7.18
CA ASN A 32 8.81 -2.54 6.59
C ASN A 32 7.59 -2.93 5.72
N GLN A 33 6.52 -2.14 5.65
CA GLN A 33 5.49 -2.35 4.63
C GLN A 33 5.83 -1.54 3.38
N ALA A 34 5.91 -2.25 2.25
CA ALA A 34 6.15 -1.66 0.93
C ALA A 34 4.91 -1.75 0.00
N GLY A 35 3.94 -2.61 0.32
CA GLY A 35 2.78 -2.88 -0.54
C GLY A 35 1.83 -1.68 -0.70
N PHE A 36 1.47 -1.36 -1.93
CA PHE A 36 0.53 -0.29 -2.27
C PHE A 36 0.92 1.09 -1.69
N ARG A 37 2.21 1.32 -1.40
CA ARG A 37 2.73 2.62 -0.97
C ARG A 37 3.38 3.32 -2.15
N PRO A 38 3.11 4.62 -2.35
CA PRO A 38 3.82 5.39 -3.37
C PRO A 38 5.32 5.41 -3.07
N GLY A 39 6.16 5.21 -4.08
CA GLY A 39 7.62 5.24 -3.94
C GLY A 39 8.26 3.98 -3.34
N ARG A 40 7.48 2.92 -3.07
CA ARG A 40 7.99 1.61 -2.64
C ARG A 40 7.63 0.55 -3.68
N GLY A 41 8.58 -0.31 -4.01
CA GLY A 41 8.46 -1.37 -5.01
C GLY A 41 8.62 -2.78 -4.43
N CYS A 42 8.59 -3.77 -5.32
CA CYS A 42 8.81 -5.18 -4.97
C CYS A 42 10.20 -5.39 -4.32
N ILE A 43 11.21 -4.66 -4.78
CA ILE A 43 12.59 -4.73 -4.29
C ILE A 43 12.67 -4.34 -2.81
N ASP A 44 11.99 -3.26 -2.40
CA ASP A 44 11.92 -2.84 -0.99
C ASP A 44 11.32 -3.94 -0.11
N HIS A 45 10.33 -4.67 -0.64
CA HIS A 45 9.67 -5.75 0.06
C HIS A 45 10.61 -6.97 0.24
N ILE A 46 11.33 -7.36 -0.82
CA ILE A 46 12.33 -8.44 -0.75
C ILE A 46 13.42 -8.08 0.25
N PHE A 47 13.94 -6.85 0.20
CA PHE A 47 14.95 -6.38 1.14
C PHE A 47 14.46 -6.44 2.59
N THR A 48 13.24 -5.97 2.84
CA THR A 48 12.61 -6.05 4.16
C THR A 48 12.51 -7.50 4.67
N ILE A 49 12.04 -8.42 3.82
CA ILE A 49 11.90 -9.84 4.19
C ILE A 49 13.26 -10.42 4.54
N ARG A 50 14.30 -10.11 3.76
CA ARG A 50 15.67 -10.54 4.04
C ARG A 50 16.16 -10.05 5.39
N GLN A 51 15.99 -8.76 5.71
CA GLN A 51 16.37 -8.22 7.01
C GLN A 51 15.65 -8.92 8.17
N ILE A 52 14.34 -9.20 8.02
CA ILE A 52 13.57 -9.92 9.05
C ILE A 52 14.12 -11.34 9.24
N LEU A 53 14.40 -12.06 8.16
CA LEU A 53 14.93 -13.44 8.22
C LEU A 53 16.34 -13.48 8.83
N GLU A 54 17.23 -12.58 8.40
CA GLU A 54 18.59 -12.47 8.92
C GLU A 54 18.58 -12.14 10.42
N HIS A 55 17.75 -11.18 10.85
CA HIS A 55 17.59 -10.86 12.26
C HIS A 55 17.09 -12.07 13.07
N ARG A 56 16.11 -12.83 12.56
CA ARG A 56 15.56 -14.01 13.27
C ARG A 56 16.49 -15.22 13.30
N HIS A 57 17.50 -15.28 12.43
CA HIS A 57 18.49 -16.35 12.41
C HIS A 57 19.72 -16.02 13.27
N THR A 58 19.93 -14.74 13.60
CA THR A 58 21.12 -14.26 14.33
C THR A 58 20.86 -14.11 15.84
N TYR A 59 19.59 -14.05 16.26
CA TYR A 59 19.14 -14.07 17.66
C TYR A 59 18.41 -15.37 17.97
#